data_AF-A0A962FEC4-F1
#
_entry.id   AF-A0A962FEC4-F1
#
_cell.length_a   1.000
_cell.length_b   1.000
_cell.length_c   1.000
_cell.angle_alpha   90.00
_cell.angle_beta   90.00
_cell.angle_gamma   90.00
#
_symmetry.space_group_name_H-M   'P 1'
#
loop_
_entity.id
_entity.type
_entity.pdbx_description
1 polymer ?
#
loop_
_entity_poly.entity_id
_entity_poly.type
_entity_poly.pdbx_seq_one_letter_code
_entity_poly.pdbx_strand_id
1 'polypeptide(L)'
;MSVHANPTTPHFKDNAHKALHDPQLQEAMGKLRVGFTAARQIAVSKLPEFEALRDSARDIKNHTLAHLDLYLEAYEKKVTASGGHVHFARTAEEARKIILDICAKRGAKTVTKGKSMISEEIALNDAMTAAGITPVETDLG
;
A
#
# COMPACT_ATOMS: atom_id res chain seq x y z
N MET A 1 16.35 12.73 10.16
CA MET A 1 16.21 11.92 11.39
C MET A 1 15.47 10.66 11.00
N SER A 2 16.19 9.54 10.86
CA SER A 2 15.56 8.25 10.58
C SER A 2 14.70 7.88 11.79
N VAL A 3 13.39 7.82 11.61
CA VAL A 3 12.47 7.29 12.63
C VAL A 3 12.52 5.76 12.52
N HIS A 4 13.70 5.18 12.76
CA HIS A 4 13.76 3.78 13.17
C HIS A 4 13.21 3.76 14.59
N ALA A 5 11.89 3.73 14.72
CA ALA A 5 11.24 3.41 15.97
C ALA A 5 11.81 2.05 16.38
N ASN A 6 12.70 2.05 17.38
CA ASN A 6 13.22 0.82 17.95
C ASN A 6 12.01 -0.05 18.30
N PRO A 7 11.84 -1.22 17.68
CA PRO A 7 10.66 -2.02 17.90
C PRO A 7 10.59 -2.37 19.38
N THR A 8 9.52 -1.96 20.05
CA THR A 8 9.31 -2.21 21.48
C THR A 8 8.83 -3.65 21.74
N THR A 9 8.96 -4.53 20.74
CA THR A 9 8.60 -5.94 20.76
C THR A 9 9.15 -6.70 21.98
N PRO A 10 10.40 -6.46 22.46
CA PRO A 10 10.87 -7.11 23.69
C PRO A 10 10.02 -6.79 24.93
N HIS A 11 9.36 -5.62 24.95
CA HIS A 11 8.46 -5.17 26.01
C HIS A 11 6.98 -5.42 25.68
N PHE A 12 6.68 -6.30 24.71
CA PHE A 12 5.32 -6.52 24.25
C PHE A 12 4.36 -6.85 25.40
N LYS A 13 4.76 -7.72 26.34
CA LYS A 13 3.91 -8.11 27.48
C LYS A 13 3.56 -6.91 28.37
N ASP A 14 4.55 -6.08 28.71
CA ASP A 14 4.34 -4.91 29.57
C ASP A 14 3.53 -3.84 28.85
N ASN A 15 3.79 -3.63 27.56
CA ASN A 15 3.03 -2.68 26.74
C ASN A 15 1.58 -3.14 26.56
N ALA A 16 1.35 -4.43 26.34
CA ALA A 16 0.01 -5.01 26.29
C ALA A 16 -0.72 -4.86 27.62
N HIS A 17 -0.06 -5.12 28.75
CA HIS A 17 -0.65 -4.88 30.07
C HIS A 17 -1.05 -3.42 30.27
N LYS A 18 -0.17 -2.47 29.96
CA LYS A 18 -0.47 -1.03 30.06
C LYS A 18 -1.64 -0.65 29.15
N ALA A 19 -1.62 -1.09 27.90
CA ALA A 19 -2.67 -0.83 26.92
C ALA A 19 -4.03 -1.42 27.34
N LEU A 20 -4.04 -2.63 27.91
CA LEU A 20 -5.25 -3.27 28.43
C LEU A 20 -5.85 -2.52 29.63
N HIS A 21 -5.10 -1.68 30.32
CA HIS A 21 -5.57 -0.86 31.44
C HIS A 21 -5.79 0.62 31.07
N ASP A 22 -5.58 1.01 29.80
CA ASP A 22 -5.81 2.38 29.33
C ASP A 22 -7.30 2.58 29.00
N PRO A 23 -8.05 3.40 29.77
CA PRO A 23 -9.49 3.59 29.57
C PRO A 23 -9.82 4.26 28.23
N GLN A 24 -8.96 5.17 27.76
CA GLN A 24 -9.16 5.85 26.49
C GLN A 24 -8.97 4.88 25.33
N LEU A 25 -7.96 4.02 25.41
CA LEU A 25 -7.73 2.98 24.41
C LEU A 25 -8.86 1.95 24.42
N GLN A 26 -9.32 1.53 25.60
CA GLN A 26 -10.46 0.62 25.74
C GLN A 26 -11.72 1.20 25.09
N GLU A 27 -12.03 2.48 25.32
CA GLU A 27 -13.19 3.16 24.72
C GLU A 27 -13.06 3.25 23.19
N ALA A 28 -11.90 3.67 22.70
CA ALA A 28 -11.62 3.78 21.27
C ALA A 28 -11.75 2.41 20.56
N MET A 29 -11.17 1.35 21.13
CA MET A 29 -11.27 -0.01 20.59
C MET A 29 -12.71 -0.55 20.66
N GLY A 30 -13.45 -0.21 21.71
CA GLY A 30 -14.86 -0.57 21.86
C GLY A 30 -15.73 0.04 20.75
N LYS A 31 -15.53 1.33 20.44
CA LYS A 31 -16.25 2.03 19.36
C LYS A 31 -15.94 1.45 17.97
N LEU A 32 -14.67 1.11 17.71
CA LEU A 32 -14.25 0.53 16.43
C LEU A 32 -14.90 -0.83 16.14
N ARG A 33 -15.04 -1.69 17.16
CA ARG A 33 -15.63 -3.03 17.02
C ARG A 33 -17.05 -3.02 16.47
N VAL A 34 -17.87 -2.07 16.92
CA VAL A 34 -19.30 -2.04 16.60
C VAL A 34 -19.60 -1.07 15.46
N GLY A 35 -18.95 0.09 15.45
CA GLY A 35 -19.26 1.17 14.52
C GLY A 35 -19.07 0.79 13.06
N PHE A 36 -17.95 0.16 12.71
CA PHE A 36 -17.65 -0.14 11.31
C PHE A 36 -18.59 -1.21 10.74
N THR A 37 -18.79 -2.31 11.45
CA THR A 37 -19.66 -3.41 10.99
C THR A 37 -21.11 -2.94 10.85
N ALA A 38 -21.61 -2.18 11.82
CA ALA A 38 -22.97 -1.63 11.78
C ALA A 38 -23.12 -0.60 10.65
N ALA A 39 -22.17 0.33 10.50
CA ALA A 39 -22.17 1.32 9.41
C ALA A 39 -22.12 0.66 8.03
N ARG A 40 -21.28 -0.37 7.87
CA ARG A 40 -21.22 -1.19 6.66
C ARG A 40 -22.56 -1.85 6.39
N GLN A 41 -23.18 -2.48 7.40
CA GLN A 41 -24.48 -3.13 7.22
C GLN A 41 -25.57 -2.15 6.79
N ILE A 42 -25.60 -0.95 7.37
CA ILE A 42 -26.52 0.12 6.99
C ILE A 42 -26.27 0.55 5.54
N ALA A 43 -25.01 0.74 5.14
CA ALA A 43 -24.67 1.09 3.77
C ALA A 43 -25.09 -0.01 2.77
N VAL A 44 -24.82 -1.27 3.09
CA VAL A 44 -25.25 -2.43 2.29
C VAL A 44 -26.77 -2.49 2.17
N SER A 45 -27.51 -2.27 3.26
CA SER A 45 -28.99 -2.29 3.22
C SER A 45 -29.60 -1.19 2.34
N LYS A 46 -28.85 -0.12 2.07
CA LYS A 46 -29.27 0.98 1.18
C LYS A 46 -28.96 0.70 -0.30
N LEU A 47 -28.30 -0.42 -0.60
CA LEU A 47 -27.89 -0.81 -1.95
C LEU A 47 -28.36 -2.25 -2.23
N PRO A 48 -29.62 -2.45 -2.66
CA PRO A 48 -30.20 -3.78 -2.89
C PRO A 48 -29.36 -4.70 -3.78
N GLU A 49 -28.61 -4.13 -4.72
CA GLU A 49 -27.72 -4.82 -5.66
C GLU A 49 -26.30 -5.09 -5.13
N PHE A 50 -26.02 -4.79 -3.86
CA PHE A 50 -24.66 -4.87 -3.28
C PHE A 50 -23.95 -6.20 -3.54
N GLU A 51 -24.64 -7.33 -3.33
CA GLU A 51 -24.05 -8.66 -3.55
C GLU A 51 -23.72 -8.90 -5.03
N ALA A 52 -24.58 -8.46 -5.95
CA ALA A 52 -24.34 -8.56 -7.39
C ALA A 52 -23.17 -7.67 -7.84
N LEU A 53 -23.05 -6.46 -7.29
CA LEU A 53 -21.91 -5.57 -7.54
C LEU A 53 -20.60 -6.16 -7.00
N ARG A 54 -20.64 -6.78 -5.82
CA ARG A 54 -19.47 -7.46 -5.25
C ARG A 54 -19.00 -8.61 -6.14
N ASP A 55 -19.94 -9.42 -6.63
CA ASP A 55 -19.63 -10.53 -7.53
C ASP A 55 -19.10 -10.02 -8.87
N SER A 56 -19.72 -9.00 -9.45
CA SER A 56 -19.22 -8.35 -10.67
C SER A 56 -17.80 -7.79 -10.50
N ALA A 57 -17.50 -7.12 -9.38
CA ALA A 57 -16.17 -6.62 -9.10
C ALA A 57 -15.12 -7.75 -8.96
N ARG A 58 -15.49 -8.86 -8.31
CA ARG A 58 -14.66 -10.07 -8.24
C ARG A 58 -14.39 -10.62 -9.63
N ASP A 59 -15.42 -10.74 -10.46
CA ASP A 59 -15.33 -11.35 -11.78
C ASP A 59 -14.51 -10.48 -12.74
N ILE A 60 -14.65 -9.15 -12.67
CA ILE A 60 -13.78 -8.19 -13.37
C ILE A 60 -12.32 -8.39 -12.93
N LYS A 61 -12.05 -8.45 -11.62
CA LYS A 61 -10.69 -8.65 -11.13
C LYS A 61 -10.09 -9.96 -11.64
N ASN A 62 -10.85 -11.05 -11.58
CA ASN A 62 -10.41 -12.36 -12.05
C ASN A 62 -10.16 -12.35 -13.56
N HIS A 63 -11.04 -11.72 -14.34
CA HIS A 63 -10.87 -11.55 -15.77
C HIS A 63 -9.59 -10.75 -16.07
N THR A 64 -9.37 -9.61 -15.39
CA THR A 64 -8.15 -8.80 -15.57
C THR A 64 -6.89 -9.59 -15.26
N LEU A 65 -6.90 -10.37 -14.17
CA LEU A 65 -5.76 -11.23 -13.80
C LEU A 65 -5.49 -12.34 -14.82
N ALA A 66 -6.54 -12.89 -15.43
CA ALA A 66 -6.41 -13.94 -16.46
C ALA A 66 -5.90 -13.40 -17.81
N HIS A 67 -6.01 -12.09 -18.05
CA HIS A 67 -5.64 -11.43 -19.32
C HIS A 67 -4.67 -10.27 -19.09
N LEU A 68 -3.73 -10.45 -18.15
CA LEU A 68 -2.78 -9.39 -17.76
C LEU A 68 -1.91 -8.92 -18.93
N ASP A 69 -1.58 -9.81 -19.86
CA ASP A 69 -0.88 -9.48 -21.10
C ASP A 69 -1.58 -8.35 -21.86
N LEU A 70 -2.90 -8.46 -22.07
CA LEU A 70 -3.69 -7.45 -22.76
C LEU A 70 -3.81 -6.15 -21.95
N TYR A 71 -4.08 -6.27 -20.64
CA TYR A 71 -4.33 -5.10 -19.81
C TYR A 71 -3.08 -4.31 -19.47
N LEU A 72 -1.91 -4.95 -19.34
CA LEU A 72 -0.63 -4.25 -19.11
C LEU A 72 -0.23 -3.43 -20.33
N GLU A 73 -0.39 -3.97 -21.54
CA GLU A 73 -0.13 -3.20 -22.79
C GLU A 73 -1.10 -2.03 -22.94
N ALA A 74 -2.39 -2.24 -22.66
CA ALA A 74 -3.38 -1.18 -22.70
C ALA A 74 -3.08 -0.08 -21.67
N TYR A 75 -2.67 -0.46 -20.46
CA TYR A 75 -2.26 0.46 -19.40
C TYR A 75 -1.02 1.26 -19.81
N GLU A 76 0.04 0.60 -20.27
CA GLU A 76 1.26 1.27 -20.74
C GLU A 76 0.93 2.30 -21.82
N LYS A 77 0.15 1.91 -22.84
CA LYS A 77 -0.25 2.82 -23.92
C LYS A 77 -0.94 4.07 -23.39
N LYS A 78 -1.80 3.95 -22.38
CA LYS A 78 -2.51 5.08 -21.77
C LYS A 78 -1.59 5.95 -20.91
N VAL A 79 -0.68 5.34 -20.16
CA VAL A 79 0.35 6.05 -19.38
C VAL A 79 1.25 6.85 -20.31
N THR A 80 1.77 6.23 -21.36
CA THR A 80 2.61 6.89 -22.38
C THR A 80 1.87 8.02 -23.09
N ALA A 81 0.60 7.82 -23.46
CA ALA A 81 -0.21 8.88 -24.04
C ALA A 81 -0.42 10.08 -23.09
N SER A 82 -0.39 9.83 -21.78
CA SER A 82 -0.48 10.86 -20.74
C SER A 82 0.89 11.48 -20.37
N GLY A 83 1.96 11.12 -21.09
CA GLY A 83 3.32 11.62 -20.87
C GLY A 83 4.11 10.87 -19.80
N GLY A 84 3.57 9.77 -19.26
CA GLY A 84 4.29 8.88 -18.34
C GLY A 84 5.14 7.84 -19.07
N HIS A 85 5.88 7.05 -18.30
CA HIS A 85 6.64 5.92 -18.82
C HIS A 85 6.51 4.73 -17.87
N VAL A 86 6.15 3.56 -18.41
CA VAL A 86 6.06 2.32 -17.64
C VAL A 86 7.38 1.57 -17.75
N HIS A 87 7.91 1.15 -16.61
CA HIS A 87 9.09 0.30 -16.57
C HIS A 87 8.68 -1.11 -16.13
N PHE A 88 8.99 -2.11 -16.96
CA PHE A 88 8.81 -3.51 -16.62
C PHE A 88 10.08 -4.07 -15.98
N ALA A 89 9.90 -4.80 -14.88
CA ALA A 89 10.97 -5.49 -14.16
C ALA A 89 10.53 -6.93 -13.88
N ARG A 90 11.41 -7.90 -14.12
CA ARG A 90 11.15 -9.32 -13.89
C ARG A 90 11.49 -9.75 -12.47
N THR A 91 12.38 -9.01 -11.80
CA THR A 91 12.83 -9.32 -10.44
C THR A 91 12.86 -8.09 -9.54
N ALA A 92 12.94 -8.33 -8.23
CA ALA A 92 13.12 -7.29 -7.22
C ALA A 92 14.39 -6.44 -7.46
N GLU A 93 15.47 -7.06 -7.91
CA GLU A 93 16.75 -6.41 -8.23
C GLU A 93 16.59 -5.47 -9.44
N GLU A 94 15.96 -5.93 -10.52
CA GLU A 94 15.69 -5.10 -11.69
C GLU A 94 14.82 -3.90 -11.33
N ALA A 95 13.74 -4.12 -10.56
CA ALA A 95 12.83 -3.06 -10.14
C ALA A 95 13.57 -2.00 -9.32
N ARG A 96 14.33 -2.42 -8.30
CA ARG A 96 15.15 -1.52 -7.48
C ARG A 96 16.17 -0.77 -8.32
N LYS A 97 16.89 -1.46 -9.20
CA LYS A 97 17.89 -0.84 -10.07
C LYS A 97 17.28 0.26 -10.94
N ILE A 98 16.16 -0.03 -11.61
CA ILE A 98 15.45 0.94 -12.44
C ILE A 98 15.07 2.18 -11.62
N ILE A 99 14.45 1.98 -10.46
CA ILE A 99 14.01 3.08 -9.59
C ILE A 99 15.20 3.93 -9.12
N LEU A 100 16.27 3.29 -8.66
CA LEU A 100 17.49 3.98 -8.20
C LEU A 100 18.17 4.74 -9.35
N ASP A 101 18.24 4.17 -10.54
CA ASP A 101 18.80 4.84 -11.73
C ASP A 101 17.99 6.09 -12.11
N ILE A 102 16.65 6.01 -12.03
CA ILE A 102 15.77 7.18 -12.26
C ILE A 102 16.05 8.25 -11.22
N CYS A 103 16.13 7.88 -9.94
CA CYS A 103 16.42 8.81 -8.85
C CYS A 103 17.79 9.47 -9.04
N ALA A 104 18.82 8.70 -9.36
CA ALA A 104 20.18 9.18 -9.59
C ALA A 104 20.25 10.16 -10.77
N LYS A 105 19.61 9.83 -11.91
CA LYS A 105 19.52 10.71 -13.08
C LYS A 105 18.85 12.05 -12.79
N ARG A 106 17.97 12.11 -11.79
CA ARG A 106 17.28 13.33 -11.35
C ARG A 106 17.94 14.00 -10.15
N GLY A 107 19.01 13.43 -9.60
CA GLY A 107 19.65 13.92 -8.37
C GLY A 107 18.71 13.89 -7.16
N ALA A 108 17.72 13.00 -7.15
CA ALA A 108 16.70 12.95 -6.11
C ALA A 108 17.31 12.61 -4.75
N LYS A 109 16.88 13.32 -3.71
CA LYS A 109 17.27 13.08 -2.30
C LYS A 109 16.11 12.60 -1.43
N THR A 110 14.89 12.88 -1.87
CA THR A 110 13.65 12.43 -1.25
C THR A 110 12.71 11.97 -2.35
N VAL A 111 12.01 10.86 -2.13
CA VAL A 111 11.02 10.33 -3.07
C VAL A 111 9.73 10.04 -2.34
N THR A 112 8.66 10.68 -2.80
CA THR A 112 7.30 10.37 -2.37
C THR A 112 6.78 9.19 -3.17
N LYS A 113 6.23 8.18 -2.48
CA LYS A 113 5.62 7.00 -3.10
C LYS A 113 4.30 6.64 -2.44
N GLY A 114 3.45 5.90 -3.16
CA GLY A 114 2.27 5.25 -2.58
C GLY A 114 2.67 4.08 -1.67
N LYS A 115 1.78 3.72 -0.75
CA LYS A 115 1.89 2.47 0.02
C LYS A 115 1.63 1.29 -0.92
N SER A 116 2.51 0.30 -0.88
CA SER A 116 2.38 -0.89 -1.70
C SER A 116 3.10 -2.05 -1.05
N MET A 117 2.41 -3.18 -0.89
CA MET A 117 3.02 -4.42 -0.41
C MET A 117 4.18 -4.84 -1.31
N ILE A 118 4.09 -4.59 -2.62
CA ILE A 118 5.17 -4.91 -3.56
C ILE A 118 6.45 -4.14 -3.24
N SER A 119 6.34 -2.87 -2.78
CA SER A 119 7.52 -2.10 -2.36
C SER A 119 8.21 -2.72 -1.14
N GLU A 120 7.45 -3.30 -0.22
CA GLU A 120 7.97 -4.01 0.95
C GLU A 120 8.60 -5.35 0.55
N GLU A 121 7.92 -6.13 -0.30
CA GLU A 121 8.41 -7.43 -0.79
C GLU A 121 9.76 -7.31 -1.53
N ILE A 122 9.99 -6.23 -2.26
CA ILE A 122 11.27 -5.97 -2.95
C ILE A 122 12.29 -5.21 -2.09
N ALA A 123 11.99 -4.91 -0.82
CA ALA A 123 12.81 -4.11 0.09
C ALA A 123 13.23 -2.75 -0.52
N LEU A 124 12.28 -2.04 -1.13
CA LEU A 124 12.57 -0.80 -1.85
C LEU A 124 13.04 0.32 -0.91
N ASN A 125 12.38 0.48 0.24
CA ASN A 125 12.71 1.53 1.20
C ASN A 125 14.15 1.41 1.71
N ASP A 126 14.60 0.19 1.99
CA ASP A 126 15.98 -0.10 2.41
C ASP A 126 16.98 0.21 1.29
N ALA A 127 16.68 -0.20 0.06
CA ALA A 127 17.53 0.07 -1.10
C ALA A 127 17.68 1.58 -1.37
N MET A 128 16.60 2.35 -1.24
CA MET A 128 16.62 3.81 -1.38
C MET A 128 17.42 4.48 -0.27
N THR A 129 17.21 4.03 0.99
CA THR A 129 17.93 4.56 2.16
C THR A 129 19.43 4.29 2.04
N ALA A 130 19.83 3.08 1.64
CA ALA A 130 21.22 2.72 1.38
C ALA A 130 21.87 3.57 0.27
N ALA A 131 21.07 4.01 -0.72
CA ALA A 131 21.50 4.93 -1.78
C ALA A 131 21.45 6.41 -1.37
N GLY A 132 21.15 6.73 -0.10
CA GLY A 132 21.08 8.10 0.40
C GLY A 132 19.82 8.87 -0.04
N ILE A 133 18.75 8.16 -0.39
CA ILE A 133 17.46 8.71 -0.78
C ILE A 133 16.46 8.44 0.35
N THR A 134 15.72 9.46 0.79
CA THR A 134 14.68 9.30 1.81
C THR A 134 13.35 8.94 1.17
N PRO A 135 12.81 7.72 1.35
CA PRO A 135 11.46 7.39 0.92
C PRO A 135 10.43 8.03 1.87
N VAL A 136 9.33 8.55 1.30
CA VAL A 136 8.19 9.08 2.04
C VAL A 136 6.93 8.41 1.51
N GLU A 137 6.26 7.63 2.35
CA GLU A 137 5.01 6.97 1.97
C GLU A 137 3.81 7.89 2.17
N THR A 138 2.88 7.83 1.23
CA THR A 138 1.60 8.55 1.30
C THR A 138 0.45 7.60 1.09
N ASP A 139 -0.68 7.91 1.75
CA ASP A 139 -1.97 7.24 1.54
C ASP A 139 -2.67 7.69 0.25
N LEU A 140 -2.02 8.55 -0.55
CA LEU A 140 -2.54 9.12 -1.80
C LEU A 140 -1.88 8.47 -3.03
N GLY A 141 -1.72 7.14 -2.98
CA GLY A 141 -1.33 6.31 -4.12
C GLY A 141 -2.55 5.72 -4.80
#